data_AF-A0AAW0MDS8-F1
#
_entry.id   AF-A0AAW0MDS8-F1
#
_cell.length_a   1.000
_cell.length_b   1.000
_cell.length_c   1.000
_cell.angle_alpha   90.00
_cell.angle_beta   90.00
_cell.angle_gamma   90.00
#
_symmetry.space_group_name_H-M   'P 1'
#
loop_
_entity.id
_entity.type
_entity.pdbx_description
1 polymer ?
#
loop_
_entity_poly.entity_id
_entity_poly.type
_entity_poly.pdbx_seq_one_letter_code
_entity_poly.pdbx_strand_id
1 'polypeptide(L)'
;MRDAELAEAGSLAAHQLVSTVDVMATASSRAESSHNLRGTSQLHAIVSCAKIKRKKSLFGAAIYVEATADGESRRTAKSHSSSNPKWDERLTLNVTPHSQLDFKYGATTL
;
A
#
# COMPACT_ATOMS: atom_id res chain seq x y z
N MET A 1 -22.49 -2.09 9.87
CA MET A 1 -22.42 -3.46 9.30
C MET A 1 -22.22 -3.49 7.77
N ARG A 2 -22.16 -2.36 7.05
CA ARG A 2 -22.04 -2.33 5.57
C ARG A 2 -20.66 -1.89 5.04
N ASP A 3 -19.83 -1.28 5.87
CA ASP A 3 -18.53 -0.73 5.43
C ASP A 3 -17.40 -1.77 5.36
N ALA A 4 -17.49 -2.86 6.15
CA ALA A 4 -16.46 -3.91 6.17
C ALA A 4 -16.56 -4.87 4.97
N GLU A 5 -17.78 -5.14 4.48
CA GLU A 5 -18.02 -6.10 3.39
C GLU A 5 -17.59 -5.53 2.02
N LEU A 6 -17.66 -4.22 1.84
CA LEU A 6 -17.17 -3.53 0.64
C LEU A 6 -15.64 -3.47 0.58
N ALA A 7 -14.96 -3.35 1.72
CA ALA A 7 -13.51 -3.34 1.79
C ALA A 7 -12.91 -4.73 1.45
N GLU A 8 -13.52 -5.80 1.95
CA GLU A 8 -13.13 -7.18 1.65
C GLU A 8 -13.42 -7.56 0.19
N ALA A 9 -14.59 -7.17 -0.35
CA ALA A 9 -14.91 -7.40 -1.77
C ALA A 9 -13.98 -6.63 -2.73
N GLY A 10 -13.56 -5.40 -2.36
CA GLY A 10 -12.57 -4.62 -3.10
C GLY A 10 -11.17 -5.21 -3.06
N SER A 11 -10.76 -5.73 -1.89
CA SER A 11 -9.49 -6.44 -1.69
C SER A 11 -9.43 -7.72 -2.55
N LEU A 12 -10.46 -8.56 -2.50
CA LEU A 12 -10.53 -9.80 -3.29
C LEU A 12 -10.49 -9.55 -4.80
N ALA A 13 -11.13 -8.47 -5.26
CA ALA A 13 -11.07 -8.05 -6.65
C ALA A 13 -9.65 -7.59 -7.01
N ALA A 14 -9.00 -6.78 -6.19
CA ALA A 14 -7.65 -6.27 -6.49
C ALA A 14 -6.57 -7.36 -6.48
N HIS A 15 -6.65 -8.35 -5.58
CA HIS A 15 -5.80 -9.54 -5.56
C HIS A 15 -5.91 -10.39 -6.85
N GLN A 16 -7.04 -10.31 -7.56
CA GLN A 16 -7.27 -11.02 -8.84
C GLN A 16 -6.87 -10.19 -10.08
N LEU A 17 -6.59 -8.89 -9.89
CA LEU A 17 -6.36 -7.93 -10.96
C LEU A 17 -4.88 -7.63 -11.17
N VAL A 18 -4.09 -7.51 -10.10
CA VAL A 18 -2.67 -7.16 -10.16
C VAL A 18 -1.81 -8.41 -10.32
N SER A 19 -1.03 -8.49 -11.40
CA SER A 19 -0.09 -9.60 -11.62
C SER A 19 1.28 -9.36 -10.98
N THR A 20 1.70 -8.10 -10.82
CA THR A 20 3.02 -7.72 -10.31
C THR A 20 2.98 -6.30 -9.79
N VAL A 21 3.67 -6.04 -8.68
CA VAL A 21 3.95 -4.70 -8.13
C VAL A 21 5.42 -4.60 -7.81
N ASP A 22 6.03 -3.50 -8.22
CA ASP A 22 7.43 -3.22 -7.98
C ASP A 22 7.56 -2.38 -6.71
N VAL A 23 8.07 -3.01 -5.65
CA VAL A 23 8.31 -2.38 -4.34
C VAL A 23 9.80 -2.46 -3.98
N MET A 24 10.40 -1.33 -3.67
CA MET A 24 11.74 -1.26 -3.06
C MET A 24 11.61 -0.72 -1.65
N ALA A 25 12.01 -1.51 -0.64
CA ALA A 25 11.89 -1.14 0.75
C ALA A 25 13.28 -1.01 1.40
N THR A 26 13.53 0.10 2.10
CA THR A 26 14.74 0.29 2.91
C THR A 26 14.35 0.66 4.34
N ALA A 27 14.89 -0.04 5.33
CA ALA A 27 14.68 0.24 6.73
C ALA A 27 15.96 0.84 7.34
N SER A 28 15.83 1.93 8.08
CA SER A 28 16.94 2.53 8.82
C SER A 28 16.59 2.65 10.29
N SER A 29 17.47 2.14 11.17
CA SER A 29 17.33 2.30 12.61
C SER A 29 17.62 3.74 12.98
N ARG A 30 16.65 4.44 13.55
CA ARG A 30 16.84 5.82 14.00
C ARG A 30 17.63 5.79 15.31
N ALA A 31 18.92 6.07 15.25
CA ALA A 31 19.74 6.23 16.44
C ALA A 31 19.64 7.69 16.93
N GLU A 32 18.57 8.07 17.63
CA GLU A 32 18.63 9.27 18.48
C GLU A 32 17.68 9.26 19.66
N SER A 33 18.22 9.83 20.74
CA SER A 33 17.70 9.87 22.09
C SER A 33 16.41 10.68 22.18
N SER A 34 15.31 10.02 22.53
CA SER A 34 14.22 10.61 23.32
C SER A 34 13.30 9.48 23.76
N HIS A 35 12.97 9.48 25.05
CA HIS A 35 12.03 8.57 25.68
C HIS A 35 10.82 8.31 24.77
N ASN A 36 10.49 7.03 24.53
CA ASN A 36 9.28 6.48 23.87
C ASN A 36 9.44 5.77 22.49
N LEU A 37 10.60 5.76 21.82
CA LEU A 37 10.75 5.09 20.49
C LEU A 37 11.92 4.08 20.40
N ARG A 38 12.33 3.48 21.53
CA ARG A 38 13.59 2.70 21.67
C ARG A 38 13.67 1.39 20.87
N GLY A 39 12.79 1.14 19.91
CA GLY A 39 12.78 -0.08 19.09
C GLY A 39 12.15 0.06 17.70
N THR A 40 11.79 1.27 17.27
CA THR A 40 11.21 1.48 15.93
C THR A 40 12.29 1.97 14.95
N SER A 41 12.23 1.43 13.74
CA SER A 41 13.01 1.82 12.57
C SER A 41 12.08 2.49 11.57
N GLN A 42 12.61 3.42 10.78
CA GLN A 42 11.84 4.03 9.71
C GLN A 42 11.99 3.17 8.45
N LEU A 43 10.87 2.64 7.97
CA LEU A 43 10.78 1.93 6.70
C LEU A 43 10.35 2.91 5.62
N HIS A 44 11.11 2.95 4.54
CA HIS A 44 10.74 3.65 3.32
C HIS A 44 10.49 2.63 2.22
N ALA A 45 9.23 2.55 1.79
CA ALA A 45 8.80 1.71 0.68
C ALA A 45 8.50 2.61 -0.53
N ILE A 46 9.26 2.42 -1.61
CA ILE A 46 8.99 3.06 -2.89
C ILE A 46 8.06 2.14 -3.67
N VAL A 47 6.85 2.61 -3.94
CA VAL A 47 5.85 1.94 -4.78
C VAL A 47 5.94 2.55 -6.16
N SER A 48 6.50 1.82 -7.12
CA SER A 48 6.82 2.38 -8.44
C SER A 48 5.64 2.22 -9.39
N CYS A 49 5.29 0.99 -9.72
CA CYS A 49 4.17 0.69 -10.60
C CYS A 49 3.57 -0.68 -10.31
N ALA A 50 2.38 -0.92 -10.89
CA ALA A 50 1.77 -2.23 -10.91
C ALA A 50 1.29 -2.58 -12.32
N LYS A 51 1.22 -3.88 -12.60
CA LYS A 51 0.68 -4.41 -13.86
C LYS A 51 -0.62 -5.16 -13.59
N ILE A 52 -1.69 -4.77 -14.28
CA ILE A 52 -3.03 -5.35 -14.09
C ILE A 52 -3.38 -6.25 -15.28
N LYS A 53 -3.63 -7.54 -15.01
CA LYS A 53 -3.74 -8.59 -16.04
C LYS A 53 -5.18 -8.94 -16.43
N ARG A 54 -6.20 -8.59 -15.63
CA ARG A 54 -7.61 -8.89 -15.96
C ARG A 54 -8.46 -7.62 -15.95
N LYS A 55 -9.32 -7.46 -16.96
CA LYS A 55 -10.14 -6.27 -17.20
C LYS A 55 -11.62 -6.62 -17.03
N LYS A 56 -12.12 -6.66 -15.80
CA LYS A 56 -13.51 -6.21 -15.59
C LYS A 56 -13.39 -4.71 -15.42
N SER A 57 -13.99 -3.98 -16.36
CA SER A 57 -13.78 -2.54 -16.56
C SER A 57 -13.77 -1.75 -15.24
N LEU A 58 -12.58 -1.41 -14.76
CA LEU A 58 -12.36 -0.40 -13.72
C LEU A 58 -12.49 1.01 -14.32
N PHE A 59 -13.45 1.20 -15.22
CA PHE A 59 -13.71 2.50 -15.83
C PHE A 59 -14.24 3.45 -14.75
N GLY A 60 -13.54 4.57 -14.55
CA GLY A 60 -13.86 5.51 -13.48
C GLY A 60 -13.37 5.11 -12.10
N ALA A 61 -12.64 3.98 -11.94
CA ALA A 61 -12.01 3.63 -10.68
C ALA A 61 -10.58 4.15 -10.61
N ALA A 62 -10.22 4.68 -9.46
CA ALA A 62 -8.87 5.11 -9.13
C ALA A 62 -8.22 4.11 -8.18
N ILE A 63 -7.00 3.69 -8.50
CA ILE A 63 -6.26 2.62 -7.84
C ILE A 63 -5.23 3.22 -6.90
N TYR A 64 -5.09 2.65 -5.72
CA TYR A 64 -4.05 3.01 -4.77
C TYR A 64 -3.48 1.76 -4.09
N VAL A 65 -2.26 1.89 -3.59
CA VAL A 65 -1.62 0.89 -2.73
C VAL A 65 -1.61 1.42 -1.31
N GLU A 66 -2.01 0.58 -0.36
CA GLU A 66 -1.91 0.85 1.07
C GLU A 66 -0.85 -0.07 1.67
N ALA A 67 0.11 0.51 2.36
CA ALA A 67 1.07 -0.21 3.19
C ALA A 67 0.69 -0.02 4.66
N THR A 68 0.58 -1.14 5.38
CA THR A 68 0.21 -1.17 6.80
C THR A 68 1.28 -1.90 7.61
N ALA A 69 1.71 -1.32 8.74
CA ALA A 69 2.61 -1.92 9.71
C ALA A 69 2.37 -1.34 11.10
N ASP A 70 2.38 -2.17 12.15
CA ASP A 70 2.21 -1.76 13.56
C ASP A 70 1.00 -0.82 13.83
N GLY A 71 -0.09 -0.98 13.07
CA GLY A 71 -1.28 -0.12 13.15
C GLY A 71 -1.15 1.23 12.44
N GLU A 72 0.01 1.55 11.87
CA GLU A 72 0.21 2.68 10.94
C GLU A 72 -0.21 2.26 9.52
N SER A 73 -0.94 3.13 8.82
CA SER A 73 -1.27 2.96 7.41
C SER A 73 -0.83 4.16 6.57
N ARG A 74 -0.29 3.87 5.40
CA ARG A 74 0.13 4.87 4.40
C ARG A 74 -0.34 4.44 3.03
N ARG A 75 -0.82 5.39 2.24
CA ARG A 75 -1.36 5.15 0.91
C ARG A 75 -0.61 5.98 -0.11
N THR A 76 -0.44 5.43 -1.29
CA THR A 76 -0.04 6.21 -2.46
C THR A 76 -1.17 7.16 -2.87
N ALA A 77 -0.88 8.15 -3.72
CA ALA A 77 -1.93 8.86 -4.43
C ALA A 77 -2.75 7.89 -5.29
N LYS A 78 -3.95 8.35 -5.66
CA LYS A 78 -4.84 7.60 -6.53
C LYS A 78 -4.37 7.71 -7.99
N SER A 79 -4.21 6.58 -8.66
CA SER A 79 -3.92 6.50 -10.09
C SER A 79 -5.18 6.14 -10.86
N HIS A 80 -5.49 6.91 -11.91
CA HIS A 80 -6.63 6.63 -12.79
C HIS A 80 -6.27 5.68 -13.95
N SER A 81 -5.01 5.22 -14.02
CA SER A 81 -4.59 4.21 -14.99
C SER A 81 -5.00 2.83 -14.49
N SER A 82 -6.04 2.27 -15.09
CA SER A 82 -6.62 0.98 -14.70
C SER A 82 -5.88 -0.26 -15.20
N SER A 83 -4.82 -0.09 -16.01
CA SER A 83 -4.04 -1.20 -16.57
C SER A 83 -2.58 -1.20 -16.12
N ASN A 84 -1.99 -0.02 -15.98
CA ASN A 84 -0.59 0.19 -15.62
C ASN A 84 -0.49 1.42 -14.71
N PRO A 85 -0.99 1.36 -13.47
CA PRO A 85 -0.83 2.45 -12.54
C PRO A 85 0.65 2.66 -12.20
N LYS A 86 1.05 3.93 -12.14
CA LYS A 86 2.38 4.38 -11.76
C LYS A 86 2.22 5.41 -10.66
N TRP A 87 3.07 5.30 -9.64
CA TRP A 87 3.09 6.20 -8.51
C TRP A 87 4.47 6.79 -8.34
N ASP A 88 5.53 5.96 -8.35
CA ASP A 88 6.90 6.38 -8.03
C ASP A 88 6.94 7.15 -6.69
N GLU A 89 6.13 6.69 -5.74
CA GLU A 89 5.89 7.36 -4.46
C GLU A 89 6.58 6.63 -3.31
N ARG A 90 7.11 7.41 -2.37
CA ARG A 90 7.75 6.92 -1.15
C ARG A 90 6.77 6.94 0.02
N LEU A 91 6.35 5.77 0.46
CA LEU A 91 5.61 5.58 1.71
C LEU A 91 6.61 5.43 2.87
N THR A 92 6.37 6.13 3.97
CA THR A 92 7.21 6.07 5.17
C THR A 92 6.39 5.58 6.35
N LEU A 93 6.82 4.46 6.94
CA LEU A 93 6.18 3.78 8.06
C LEU A 93 7.19 3.62 9.20
N ASN A 94 6.72 3.68 10.45
CA ASN A 94 7.52 3.24 11.58
C ASN A 94 7.28 1.76 11.82
N VAL A 95 8.35 0.97 11.84
CA VAL A 95 8.28 -0.48 12.01
C VAL A 95 9.19 -0.92 13.14
N THR A 96 8.79 -1.90 13.91
CA THR A 96 9.65 -2.67 14.81
C THR A 96 10.21 -3.90 14.09
N PRO A 97 11.22 -4.58 14.64
CA PRO A 97 11.73 -5.84 14.08
C PRO A 97 10.70 -6.96 13.95
N HIS A 98 9.56 -6.87 14.66
CA HIS A 98 8.49 -7.86 14.65
C HIS A 98 7.24 -7.38 13.88
N SER A 99 7.30 -6.21 13.24
CA SER A 99 6.21 -5.71 12.42
C SER A 99 5.94 -6.62 11.24
N GLN A 100 4.67 -6.91 11.01
CA GLN A 100 4.22 -7.43 9.74
C GLN A 100 3.86 -6.25 8.83
N LEU A 101 4.49 -6.22 7.65
CA LEU A 101 4.21 -5.24 6.62
C LEU A 101 3.27 -5.84 5.59
N ASP A 102 2.04 -5.35 5.58
CA ASP A 102 1.01 -5.77 4.64
C ASP A 102 0.82 -4.73 3.55
N PHE A 103 0.78 -5.18 2.29
CA PHE A 103 0.42 -4.36 1.16
C PHE A 103 -0.96 -4.75 0.64
N LYS A 104 -1.89 -3.79 0.71
CA LYS A 104 -3.26 -3.93 0.24
C LYS A 104 -3.50 -3.05 -0.98
N TYR A 105 -4.38 -3.50 -1.85
CA TYR A 105 -4.77 -2.76 -3.05
C TYR A 105 -6.21 -2.32 -2.90
N GLY A 106 -6.46 -1.05 -3.18
CA GLY A 106 -7.81 -0.50 -3.22
C GLY A 106 -8.12 0.08 -4.58
N ALA A 107 -9.39 -0.04 -4.97
CA ALA A 107 -9.96 0.70 -6.08
C ALA A 107 -11.16 1.49 -5.55
N THR A 108 -11.16 2.80 -5.78
CA THR A 108 -12.31 3.68 -5.47
C THR A 108 -12.93 4.13 -6.78
N THR A 109 -14.19 3.77 -6.99
CA THR A 109 -15.03 4.35 -8.05
C THR A 109 -15.53 5.72 -7.60
N LEU A 110 -15.57 6.70 -8.50
CA LEU A 110 -16.23 8.00 -8.26
C LEU A 110 -17.74 7.85 -8.13
#